data_AF-A0A9W3CYY2-F1
#
_entry.id   AF-A0A9W3CYY2-F1
#
_cell.length_a   1.000
_cell.length_b   1.000
_cell.length_c   1.000
_cell.angle_alpha   90.00
_cell.angle_beta   90.00
_cell.angle_gamma   90.00
#
_symmetry.space_group_name_H-M   'P 1'
#
loop_
_entity.id
_entity.type
_entity.pdbx_description
1 polymer ?
#
loop_
_entity_poly.entity_id
_entity_poly.type
_entity_poly.pdbx_seq_one_letter_code
_entity_poly.pdbx_strand_id
1 'polypeptide(L)'
;MHVRHNIDVMHVEKNVSDAILSILMQSSKSKDGLKARKDLADIGIRSHLHTEVRSSKTYLPPASYWLSKKEKTIFCKRLSQFRGPDGYCGNIANSVSVNPPNLGSLKSHDHHVLVQNLLPAALRGLLHSGPRIAINRLCSYFNRLCQRIIDPEKLILMETEFVETMCQLERFFPPSLFDIMFHLPIHLSKEARLGGPVHFRWMYPFERYMKTLKAFVKNYARPEACMAEGYLAGECVAFCLEFLQDLVQVQEPVNRNEDIEADRVVVEGRPLQKGVKVTLSDKDRDIAHRYVLMNMASMDPYVEMHLEELQANDARCARNETLLWKHHTE
;
A
#
# COMPACT_ATOMS: atom_id res chain seq x y z
N MET A 1 -7.33 -3.24 -30.63
CA MET A 1 -7.02 -2.87 -29.23
C MET A 1 -8.18 -2.03 -28.71
N HIS A 2 -8.93 -2.52 -27.70
CA HIS A 2 -10.15 -1.85 -27.20
C HIS A 2 -9.87 -0.67 -26.25
N VAL A 3 -8.63 -0.48 -25.81
CA VAL A 3 -8.20 0.60 -24.91
C VAL A 3 -7.27 1.54 -25.68
N ARG A 4 -7.71 2.80 -25.88
CA ARG A 4 -6.93 3.83 -26.61
C ARG A 4 -6.08 4.69 -25.68
N HIS A 5 -6.48 4.81 -24.41
CA HIS A 5 -5.80 5.57 -23.38
C HIS A 5 -5.76 4.73 -22.12
N ASN A 6 -4.65 4.79 -21.39
CA ASN A 6 -4.42 4.01 -20.19
C ASN A 6 -4.17 4.97 -19.02
N ILE A 7 -4.90 4.81 -17.93
CA ILE A 7 -4.68 5.53 -16.70
C ILE A 7 -3.40 5.01 -16.07
N ASP A 8 -2.52 5.94 -15.71
CA ASP A 8 -1.28 5.60 -15.04
C ASP A 8 -1.52 5.26 -13.57
N VAL A 9 -1.68 3.96 -13.30
CA VAL A 9 -1.92 3.44 -11.95
C VAL A 9 -0.83 3.87 -10.97
N MET A 10 0.43 3.98 -11.43
CA MET A 10 1.56 4.34 -10.56
C MET A 10 1.36 5.74 -9.97
N HIS A 11 1.03 6.69 -10.85
CA HIS A 11 0.81 8.06 -10.43
C HIS A 11 -0.52 8.25 -9.71
N VAL A 12 -1.57 7.52 -10.09
CA VAL A 12 -2.84 7.55 -9.37
C VAL A 12 -2.66 7.07 -7.93
N GLU A 13 -2.05 5.90 -7.72
CA GLU A 13 -1.81 5.34 -6.39
C GLU A 13 -0.93 6.27 -5.55
N LYS A 14 0.13 6.84 -6.16
CA LYS A 14 0.94 7.87 -5.50
C LYS A 14 0.12 9.09 -5.09
N ASN A 15 -0.69 9.65 -5.98
CA ASN A 15 -1.47 10.86 -5.70
C ASN A 15 -2.51 10.63 -4.61
N VAL A 16 -3.20 9.49 -4.64
CA VAL A 16 -4.15 9.08 -3.60
C VAL A 16 -3.43 8.92 -2.25
N SER A 17 -2.29 8.21 -2.24
CA SER A 17 -1.48 8.01 -1.04
C SER A 17 -0.98 9.34 -0.45
N ASP A 18 -0.42 10.22 -1.28
CA ASP A 18 0.04 11.55 -0.90
C ASP A 18 -1.09 12.38 -0.27
N ALA A 19 -2.29 12.35 -0.86
CA ALA A 19 -3.45 13.09 -0.37
C ALA A 19 -3.94 12.57 0.98
N ILE A 20 -4.05 11.24 1.14
CA ILE A 20 -4.42 10.60 2.41
C ILE A 20 -3.39 10.92 3.49
N LEU A 21 -2.10 10.66 3.24
CA LEU A 21 -1.05 10.92 4.22
C LEU A 21 -0.99 12.40 4.62
N SER A 22 -1.16 13.31 3.66
CA SER A 22 -1.16 14.75 3.92
C SER A 22 -2.33 15.19 4.80
N ILE A 23 -3.53 14.65 4.60
CA ILE A 23 -4.68 14.91 5.48
C ILE A 23 -4.43 14.32 6.88
N LEU A 24 -4.04 13.04 6.97
CA LEU A 24 -3.84 12.36 8.25
C LEU A 24 -2.82 13.08 9.13
N MET A 25 -1.72 13.53 8.50
CA MET A 25 -0.62 14.22 9.16
C MET A 25 -0.82 15.74 9.28
N GLN A 26 -1.86 16.31 8.67
CA GLN A 26 -2.06 17.76 8.53
C GLN A 26 -0.79 18.46 8.03
N SER A 27 -0.23 17.95 6.92
CA SER A 27 0.93 18.56 6.28
C SER A 27 0.53 19.85 5.54
N SER A 28 1.51 20.61 5.05
CA SER A 28 1.26 21.78 4.21
C SER A 28 0.50 21.47 2.91
N LYS A 29 0.51 20.21 2.46
CA LYS A 29 -0.21 19.72 1.28
C LYS A 29 -1.59 19.13 1.61
N SER A 30 -2.02 19.22 2.88
CA SER A 30 -3.32 18.73 3.30
C SER A 30 -4.44 19.36 2.47
N LYS A 31 -5.33 18.51 1.94
CA LYS A 31 -6.57 18.97 1.31
C LYS A 31 -7.57 19.49 2.33
N ASP A 32 -7.33 19.28 3.62
CA ASP A 32 -8.11 19.87 4.70
C ASP A 32 -7.37 21.05 5.34
N GLY A 33 -7.62 22.25 4.80
CA GLY A 33 -7.04 23.51 5.27
C GLY A 33 -8.09 24.59 5.51
N LEU A 34 -7.66 25.82 5.79
CA LEU A 34 -8.57 26.93 6.10
C LEU A 34 -9.63 27.17 5.02
N LYS A 35 -9.24 27.11 3.74
CA LYS A 35 -10.17 27.27 2.61
C LYS A 35 -11.22 26.16 2.60
N ALA A 36 -10.79 24.90 2.67
CA ALA A 36 -11.70 23.76 2.72
C ALA A 36 -12.70 23.86 3.89
N ARG A 37 -12.27 24.33 5.07
CA ARG A 37 -13.17 24.52 6.22
C ARG A 37 -14.16 25.68 6.06
N LYS A 38 -13.79 26.73 5.32
CA LYS A 38 -14.73 27.79 4.94
C LYS A 38 -15.73 27.30 3.91
N ASP A 39 -15.28 26.54 2.91
CA ASP A 39 -16.17 25.93 1.92
C ASP A 39 -17.21 25.02 2.59
N LEU A 40 -16.82 24.26 3.62
CA LEU A 40 -17.79 23.46 4.42
C LEU A 40 -18.86 24.34 5.09
N ALA A 41 -18.50 25.53 5.55
CA ALA A 41 -19.41 26.48 6.16
C ALA A 41 -20.35 27.12 5.13
N ASP A 42 -19.81 27.53 3.99
CA ASP A 42 -20.56 28.14 2.89
C ASP A 42 -21.58 27.15 2.29
N ILE A 43 -21.24 25.86 2.23
CA ILE A 43 -22.13 24.78 1.75
C ILE A 43 -23.11 24.32 2.86
N GLY A 44 -22.91 24.74 4.12
CA GLY A 44 -23.81 24.40 5.23
C GLY A 44 -23.71 22.94 5.70
N ILE A 45 -22.58 22.26 5.48
CA ILE A 45 -22.37 20.86 5.89
C ILE A 45 -21.31 20.76 6.99
N ARG A 46 -21.44 19.75 7.86
CA ARG A 46 -20.44 19.42 8.90
C ARG A 46 -20.09 20.61 9.80
N SER A 47 -21.11 21.22 10.40
CA SER A 47 -20.98 22.38 11.30
C SER A 47 -19.91 22.23 12.39
N HIS A 48 -19.73 21.03 12.93
CA HIS A 48 -18.68 20.71 13.90
C HIS A 48 -17.23 20.88 13.39
N LEU A 49 -17.02 21.06 12.09
CA LEU A 49 -15.70 21.29 11.47
C LEU A 49 -15.49 22.75 11.03
N HIS A 50 -16.50 23.61 11.17
CA HIS A 50 -16.41 25.01 10.73
C HIS A 50 -15.35 25.77 11.53
N THR A 51 -14.72 26.76 10.91
CA THR A 51 -13.66 27.54 11.56
C THR A 51 -14.20 28.39 12.70
N GLU A 52 -13.47 28.44 13.80
CA GLU A 52 -13.79 29.29 14.95
C GLU A 52 -12.79 30.45 15.05
N VAL A 53 -13.23 31.61 15.54
CA VAL A 53 -12.31 32.71 15.89
C VAL A 53 -12.01 32.62 17.38
N ARG A 54 -10.76 32.31 17.73
CA ARG A 54 -10.29 32.25 19.13
C ARG A 54 -9.17 33.27 19.32
N SER A 55 -9.41 34.30 20.11
CA SER A 55 -8.40 35.29 20.53
C SER A 55 -7.53 35.82 19.37
N SER A 56 -8.18 36.28 18.29
CA SER A 56 -7.55 36.81 17.07
C SER A 56 -6.93 35.78 16.11
N LYS A 57 -7.00 34.48 16.41
CA LYS A 57 -6.55 33.42 15.49
C LYS A 57 -7.72 32.56 15.01
N THR A 58 -7.70 32.21 13.73
CA THR A 58 -8.64 31.23 13.18
C THR A 58 -8.23 29.84 13.63
N TYR A 59 -9.09 29.19 14.38
CA TYR A 59 -8.94 27.84 14.90
C TYR A 59 -9.70 26.86 14.00
N LEU A 60 -9.06 25.74 13.66
CA LEU A 60 -9.68 24.63 12.94
C LEU A 60 -10.01 23.51 13.94
N PRO A 61 -11.29 23.19 14.17
CA PRO A 61 -11.67 22.07 15.01
C PRO A 61 -11.05 20.75 14.52
N PRO A 62 -10.53 19.90 15.42
CA PRO A 62 -9.98 18.61 15.05
C PRO A 62 -10.99 17.72 14.33
N ALA A 63 -10.59 17.17 13.19
CA ALA A 63 -11.41 16.19 12.47
C ALA A 63 -11.14 14.75 12.91
N SER A 64 -12.12 13.87 12.74
CA SER A 64 -12.01 12.44 13.08
C SER A 64 -10.99 11.66 12.23
N TYR A 65 -10.65 12.21 11.06
CA TYR A 65 -9.64 11.68 10.13
C TYR A 65 -8.25 12.29 10.33
N TRP A 66 -8.04 13.09 11.38
CA TRP A 66 -6.73 13.60 11.74
C TRP A 66 -6.07 12.73 12.80
N LEU A 67 -4.78 12.43 12.62
CA LEU A 67 -3.98 11.86 13.70
C LEU A 67 -3.72 12.95 14.75
N SER A 68 -3.98 12.66 16.02
CA SER A 68 -3.51 13.47 17.14
C SER A 68 -1.98 13.50 17.20
N LYS A 69 -1.39 14.44 17.96
CA LYS A 69 0.08 14.52 18.11
C LYS A 69 0.69 13.18 18.56
N LYS A 70 0.05 12.51 19.53
CA LYS A 70 0.49 11.20 20.03
C LYS A 70 0.39 10.12 18.95
N GLU A 71 -0.71 10.09 18.21
CA GLU A 71 -0.90 9.12 17.13
C GLU A 71 0.07 9.34 15.97
N LYS A 72 0.40 10.59 15.61
CA LYS A 72 1.43 10.90 14.60
C LYS A 72 2.79 10.30 14.98
N THR A 73 3.20 10.45 16.25
CA THR A 73 4.45 9.85 16.73
C THR A 73 4.42 8.33 16.68
N ILE A 74 3.30 7.68 17.06
CA ILE A 74 3.14 6.22 16.97
C ILE A 74 3.20 5.77 15.50
N PHE A 75 2.50 6.47 14.62
CA PHE A 75 2.45 6.20 13.19
C PHE A 75 3.84 6.28 12.55
N CYS A 76 4.55 7.40 12.75
CA CYS A 76 5.92 7.58 12.27
C CYS A 76 6.88 6.55 12.87
N LYS A 77 6.76 6.22 14.17
CA LYS A 77 7.60 5.19 14.80
C LYS A 77 7.40 3.81 14.16
N ARG A 78 6.16 3.43 13.86
CA ARG A 78 5.86 2.16 13.17
C ARG A 78 6.52 2.11 11.79
N LEU A 79 6.41 3.20 11.02
CA LEU A 79 7.01 3.28 9.69
C LEU A 79 8.56 3.31 9.73
N SER A 80 9.17 3.99 10.70
CA SER A 80 10.63 4.04 10.82
C SER A 80 11.26 2.73 11.27
N GLN A 81 10.48 1.90 11.99
CA GLN A 81 10.89 0.57 12.45
C GLN A 81 10.62 -0.53 11.42
N PHE A 82 9.89 -0.22 10.33
CA PHE A 82 9.63 -1.19 9.29
C PHE A 82 10.94 -1.68 8.63
N ARG A 83 11.00 -2.98 8.39
CA ARG A 83 12.12 -3.68 7.77
C ARG A 83 11.53 -4.72 6.82
N GLY A 84 11.60 -4.45 5.51
CA GLY A 84 11.08 -5.33 4.46
C GLY A 84 12.17 -6.19 3.81
N PRO A 85 11.81 -7.27 3.09
CA PRO A 85 12.79 -8.12 2.40
C PRO A 85 13.73 -7.33 1.49
N ASP A 86 14.93 -7.87 1.26
CA ASP A 86 15.94 -7.18 0.48
C ASP A 86 15.52 -7.02 -0.99
N GLY A 87 15.45 -5.78 -1.48
CA GLY A 87 14.99 -5.49 -2.84
C GLY A 87 13.47 -5.26 -2.98
N TYR A 88 12.69 -5.51 -1.91
CA TYR A 88 11.24 -5.30 -1.92
C TYR A 88 10.84 -3.83 -2.00
N CYS A 89 11.48 -2.95 -1.23
CA CYS A 89 11.19 -1.51 -1.25
C CYS A 89 12.40 -0.67 -0.83
N GLY A 90 12.32 0.66 -1.05
CA GLY A 90 13.27 1.59 -0.46
C GLY A 90 13.24 1.55 1.06
N ASN A 91 14.30 2.01 1.72
CA ASN A 91 14.30 2.15 3.17
C ASN A 91 13.37 3.30 3.60
N ILE A 92 12.11 2.98 3.89
CA ILE A 92 11.06 3.93 4.29
C ILE A 92 11.47 4.76 5.51
N ALA A 93 12.34 4.23 6.39
CA ALA A 93 12.84 4.99 7.54
C ALA A 93 13.56 6.29 7.14
N ASN A 94 14.18 6.34 5.95
CA ASN A 94 14.83 7.55 5.44
C ASN A 94 13.83 8.66 5.10
N SER A 95 12.55 8.30 4.90
CA SER A 95 11.46 9.21 4.56
C SER A 95 10.62 9.60 5.78
N VAL A 96 11.01 9.16 6.98
CA VAL A 96 10.23 9.32 8.21
C VAL A 96 11.04 10.03 9.29
N SER A 97 10.50 11.11 9.85
CA SER A 97 10.98 11.69 11.11
C SER A 97 9.99 11.35 12.22
N VAL A 98 10.48 10.93 13.39
CA VAL A 98 9.63 10.63 14.56
C VAL A 98 9.48 11.86 15.47
N ASN A 99 10.53 12.68 15.59
CA ASN A 99 10.59 13.85 16.47
C ASN A 99 11.27 15.03 15.76
N PRO A 100 10.52 16.02 15.26
CA PRO A 100 9.05 16.06 15.18
C PRO A 100 8.51 15.00 14.19
N PRO A 101 7.27 14.50 14.39
CA PRO A 101 6.70 13.48 13.51
C PRO A 101 6.39 14.07 12.14
N ASN A 102 7.02 13.53 11.10
CA ASN A 102 6.86 13.98 9.72
C ASN A 102 7.10 12.82 8.73
N LEU A 103 6.51 12.94 7.54
CA LEU A 103 6.74 12.07 6.40
C LEU A 103 7.06 12.92 5.18
N GLY A 104 8.08 12.53 4.42
CA GLY A 104 8.47 13.26 3.22
C GLY A 104 9.40 12.46 2.32
N SER A 105 9.56 12.91 1.07
CA SER A 105 10.50 12.33 0.11
C SER A 105 10.25 10.84 -0.21
N LEU A 106 9.00 10.39 -0.10
CA LEU A 106 8.59 9.07 -0.59
C LEU A 106 8.53 9.09 -2.12
N LYS A 107 9.03 8.04 -2.76
CA LYS A 107 8.92 7.84 -4.21
C LYS A 107 7.63 7.08 -4.53
N SER A 108 7.23 7.06 -5.80
CA SER A 108 6.02 6.36 -6.27
C SER A 108 5.95 4.90 -5.78
N HIS A 109 7.07 4.19 -5.82
CA HIS A 109 7.16 2.82 -5.32
C HIS A 109 6.99 2.71 -3.79
N ASP A 110 7.48 3.69 -3.03
CA ASP A 110 7.29 3.69 -1.57
C ASP A 110 5.81 3.92 -1.23
N HIS A 111 5.11 4.77 -1.98
CA HIS A 111 3.66 4.95 -1.85
C HIS A 111 2.88 3.67 -2.17
N HIS A 112 3.27 2.97 -3.24
CA HIS A 112 2.69 1.68 -3.62
C HIS A 112 2.80 0.65 -2.47
N VAL A 113 4.00 0.47 -1.93
CA VAL A 113 4.24 -0.43 -0.79
C VAL A 113 3.45 -0.01 0.45
N LEU A 114 3.37 1.30 0.71
CA LEU A 114 2.59 1.85 1.82
C LEU A 114 1.11 1.52 1.66
N VAL A 115 0.48 1.88 0.54
CA VAL A 115 -0.97 1.69 0.34
C VAL A 115 -1.34 0.21 0.39
N GLN A 116 -0.56 -0.66 -0.25
CA GLN A 116 -0.95 -2.06 -0.38
C GLN A 116 -0.74 -2.89 0.88
N ASN A 117 0.27 -2.56 1.69
CA ASN A 117 0.73 -3.45 2.76
C ASN A 117 0.85 -2.76 4.11
N LEU A 118 1.48 -1.58 4.15
CA LEU A 118 1.93 -1.01 5.43
C LEU A 118 0.93 -0.05 6.06
N LEU A 119 0.18 0.71 5.27
CA LEU A 119 -0.70 1.76 5.78
C LEU A 119 -1.82 1.20 6.68
N PRO A 120 -2.53 0.11 6.32
CA PRO A 120 -3.51 -0.50 7.24
C PRO A 120 -2.90 -0.98 8.56
N ALA A 121 -1.71 -1.57 8.51
CA ALA A 121 -0.99 -2.03 9.68
C ALA A 121 -0.50 -0.85 10.55
N ALA A 122 0.05 0.17 9.92
CA ALA A 122 0.55 1.37 10.59
C ALA A 122 -0.58 2.18 11.25
N LEU A 123 -1.79 2.15 10.71
CA LEU A 123 -3.00 2.77 11.27
C LEU A 123 -3.75 1.91 12.29
N ARG A 124 -3.31 0.67 12.57
CA ARG A 124 -4.01 -0.23 13.51
C ARG A 124 -4.11 0.39 14.90
N GLY A 125 -5.33 0.62 15.38
CA GLY A 125 -5.59 1.25 16.68
C GLY A 125 -5.33 2.76 16.74
N LEU A 126 -5.13 3.41 15.59
CA LEU A 126 -5.09 4.87 15.43
C LEU A 126 -6.35 5.32 14.69
N LEU A 127 -6.68 6.61 14.76
CA LEU A 127 -7.88 7.21 14.16
C LEU A 127 -9.21 6.65 14.70
N HIS A 128 -10.28 7.38 14.42
CA HIS A 128 -11.63 6.88 14.64
C HIS A 128 -11.93 5.69 13.71
N SER A 129 -12.81 4.78 14.14
CA SER A 129 -13.14 3.56 13.42
C SER A 129 -13.60 3.81 11.98
N GLY A 130 -14.49 4.79 11.77
CA GLY A 130 -15.02 5.15 10.45
C GLY A 130 -13.95 5.49 9.41
N PRO A 131 -13.18 6.57 9.60
CA PRO A 131 -12.10 6.94 8.68
C PRO A 131 -11.07 5.82 8.45
N ARG A 132 -10.71 5.09 9.52
CA ARG A 132 -9.76 3.97 9.42
C ARG A 132 -10.29 2.84 8.54
N ILE A 133 -11.56 2.47 8.68
CA ILE A 133 -12.19 1.42 7.85
C ILE A 133 -12.24 1.87 6.38
N ALA A 134 -12.61 3.13 6.13
CA ALA A 134 -12.64 3.67 4.77
C ALA A 134 -11.26 3.63 4.10
N ILE A 135 -10.19 4.03 4.81
CA ILE A 135 -8.81 3.92 4.32
C ILE A 135 -8.43 2.45 4.10
N ASN A 136 -8.79 1.54 5.02
CA ASN A 136 -8.45 0.13 4.87
C ASN A 136 -9.12 -0.49 3.64
N ARG A 137 -10.37 -0.12 3.31
CA ARG A 137 -11.03 -0.56 2.08
C ARG A 137 -10.32 -0.04 0.83
N LEU A 138 -9.91 1.23 0.83
CA LEU A 138 -9.11 1.81 -0.25
C LEU A 138 -7.78 1.07 -0.45
N CYS A 139 -7.06 0.79 0.63
CA CYS A 139 -5.82 0.01 0.60
C CYS A 139 -6.06 -1.41 0.08
N SER A 140 -7.12 -2.08 0.54
CA SER A 140 -7.51 -3.41 0.08
C SER A 140 -7.84 -3.45 -1.41
N TYR A 141 -8.51 -2.41 -1.93
CA TYR A 141 -8.78 -2.25 -3.36
C TYR A 141 -7.49 -2.21 -4.18
N PHE A 142 -6.55 -1.32 -3.84
CA PHE A 142 -5.27 -1.22 -4.56
C PHE A 142 -4.44 -2.50 -4.44
N ASN A 143 -4.43 -3.14 -3.26
CA ASN A 143 -3.76 -4.42 -3.07
C ASN A 143 -4.30 -5.49 -4.03
N ARG A 144 -5.63 -5.65 -4.11
CA ARG A 144 -6.29 -6.61 -5.02
C ARG A 144 -6.06 -6.26 -6.49
N LEU A 145 -6.12 -4.98 -6.84
CA LEU A 145 -5.95 -4.49 -8.21
C LEU A 145 -4.54 -4.75 -8.76
N CYS A 146 -3.53 -4.73 -7.89
CA CYS A 146 -2.13 -4.86 -8.26
C CYS A 146 -1.56 -6.28 -8.08
N GLN A 147 -2.42 -7.27 -7.80
CA GLN A 147 -1.96 -8.66 -7.73
C GLN A 147 -1.42 -9.14 -9.08
N ARG A 148 -0.46 -10.07 -9.04
CA ARG A 148 0.15 -10.65 -10.26
C ARG A 148 -0.85 -11.45 -11.09
N ILE A 149 -1.72 -12.20 -10.41
CA ILE A 149 -2.79 -13.00 -11.01
C ILE A 149 -4.10 -12.42 -10.52
N ILE A 150 -4.97 -12.04 -11.44
CA ILE A 150 -6.25 -11.40 -11.14
C ILE A 150 -7.33 -12.16 -11.88
N ASP A 151 -8.38 -12.50 -11.17
CA ASP A 151 -9.60 -13.08 -11.71
C ASP A 151 -10.48 -11.97 -12.33
N PRO A 152 -10.78 -12.03 -13.65
CA PRO A 152 -11.63 -11.05 -14.31
C PRO A 152 -13.01 -10.88 -13.69
N GLU A 153 -13.60 -11.92 -13.09
CA GLU A 153 -14.91 -11.86 -12.45
C GLU A 153 -14.85 -11.03 -11.16
N LYS A 154 -13.76 -11.19 -10.38
CA LYS A 154 -13.52 -10.38 -9.19
C LYS A 154 -13.35 -8.90 -9.51
N LEU A 155 -12.84 -8.55 -10.70
CA LEU A 155 -12.74 -7.15 -11.13
C LEU A 155 -14.11 -6.48 -11.30
N ILE A 156 -15.14 -7.23 -11.72
CA ILE A 156 -16.51 -6.71 -11.84
C ILE A 156 -17.05 -6.31 -10.47
N LEU A 157 -16.85 -7.19 -9.47
CA LEU A 157 -17.22 -6.91 -8.09
C LEU A 157 -16.44 -5.71 -7.55
N MET A 158 -15.15 -5.63 -7.83
CA MET A 158 -14.30 -4.51 -7.40
C MET A 158 -14.76 -3.15 -7.95
N GLU A 159 -15.29 -3.09 -9.18
CA GLU A 159 -15.87 -1.84 -9.71
C GLU A 159 -16.98 -1.33 -8.79
N THR A 160 -17.86 -2.21 -8.31
CA THR A 160 -18.98 -1.85 -7.43
C THR A 160 -18.49 -1.58 -5.99
N GLU A 161 -17.62 -2.43 -5.45
CA GLU A 161 -17.04 -2.26 -4.11
C GLU A 161 -16.24 -0.96 -3.98
N PHE A 162 -15.62 -0.50 -5.06
CA PHE A 162 -14.88 0.76 -5.06
C PHE A 162 -15.81 1.96 -5.00
N VAL A 163 -16.97 1.93 -5.68
CA VAL A 163 -17.99 2.98 -5.56
C VAL A 163 -18.42 3.15 -4.11
N GLU A 164 -18.71 2.03 -3.42
CA GLU A 164 -19.03 2.07 -1.99
C GLU A 164 -17.88 2.63 -1.14
N THR A 165 -16.65 2.26 -1.48
CA THR A 165 -15.45 2.74 -0.79
C THR A 165 -15.29 4.25 -0.95
N MET A 166 -15.55 4.79 -2.14
CA MET A 166 -15.59 6.23 -2.40
C MET A 166 -16.68 6.91 -1.57
N CYS A 167 -17.91 6.39 -1.56
CA CYS A 167 -18.98 6.97 -0.74
C CYS A 167 -18.64 6.94 0.77
N GLN A 168 -17.98 5.88 1.26
CA GLN A 168 -17.51 5.83 2.64
C GLN A 168 -16.41 6.86 2.92
N LEU A 169 -15.47 7.07 1.99
CA LEU A 169 -14.48 8.14 2.11
C LEU A 169 -15.18 9.50 2.12
N GLU A 170 -16.11 9.77 1.21
CA GLU A 170 -16.87 11.03 1.11
C GLU A 170 -17.69 11.32 2.37
N ARG A 171 -18.15 10.28 3.08
CA ARG A 171 -18.84 10.44 4.37
C ARG A 171 -17.95 11.07 5.44
N PHE A 172 -16.65 10.78 5.44
CA PHE A 172 -15.74 11.21 6.50
C PHE A 172 -14.81 12.35 6.07
N PHE A 173 -14.24 12.30 4.88
CA PHE A 173 -13.22 13.24 4.39
C PHE A 173 -13.85 14.46 3.71
N PRO A 174 -13.18 15.64 3.68
CA PRO A 174 -13.77 16.84 3.11
C PRO A 174 -13.87 16.76 1.58
N PRO A 175 -14.83 17.47 0.95
CA PRO A 175 -15.00 17.50 -0.50
C PRO A 175 -13.72 17.86 -1.28
N SER A 176 -12.85 18.69 -0.69
CA SER A 176 -11.56 19.09 -1.26
C SER A 176 -10.57 17.94 -1.49
N LEU A 177 -10.77 16.77 -0.85
CA LEU A 177 -9.98 15.57 -1.12
C LEU A 177 -10.30 14.96 -2.49
N PHE A 178 -11.55 15.08 -2.94
CA PHE A 178 -12.12 14.39 -4.07
C PHE A 178 -11.91 15.17 -5.37
N ASP A 179 -10.64 15.41 -5.70
CA ASP A 179 -10.26 15.94 -7.01
C ASP A 179 -10.27 14.84 -8.09
N ILE A 180 -10.04 15.24 -9.34
CA ILE A 180 -10.05 14.31 -10.47
C ILE A 180 -9.11 13.11 -10.26
N MET A 181 -7.94 13.32 -9.64
CA MET A 181 -6.96 12.25 -9.40
C MET A 181 -7.47 11.24 -8.38
N PHE A 182 -8.23 11.69 -7.39
CA PHE A 182 -8.84 10.83 -6.39
C PHE A 182 -10.04 10.04 -6.94
N HIS A 183 -10.66 10.50 -8.03
CA HIS A 183 -11.74 9.78 -8.72
C HIS A 183 -11.27 8.77 -9.75
N LEU A 184 -10.07 8.93 -10.34
CA LEU A 184 -9.51 7.98 -11.32
C LEU A 184 -9.53 6.50 -10.90
N PRO A 185 -9.32 6.14 -9.62
CA PRO A 185 -9.37 4.75 -9.18
C PRO A 185 -10.67 4.00 -9.56
N ILE A 186 -11.80 4.68 -9.72
CA ILE A 186 -13.08 4.07 -10.13
C ILE A 186 -13.00 3.38 -11.50
N HIS A 187 -12.09 3.81 -12.36
CA HIS A 187 -11.93 3.28 -13.70
C HIS A 187 -10.92 2.13 -13.76
N LEU A 188 -10.10 1.94 -12.72
CA LEU A 188 -8.94 1.06 -12.79
C LEU A 188 -9.31 -0.42 -12.85
N SER A 189 -10.36 -0.87 -12.16
CA SER A 189 -10.83 -2.26 -12.27
C SER A 189 -11.32 -2.58 -13.69
N LYS A 190 -12.09 -1.67 -14.29
CA LYS A 190 -12.54 -1.81 -15.68
C LYS A 190 -11.36 -1.83 -16.64
N GLU A 191 -10.39 -0.96 -16.43
CA GLU A 191 -9.18 -0.90 -17.23
C GLU A 191 -8.33 -2.17 -17.09
N ALA A 192 -8.17 -2.70 -15.87
CA ALA A 192 -7.49 -3.96 -15.63
C ALA A 192 -8.22 -5.16 -16.28
N ARG A 193 -9.56 -5.12 -16.32
CA ARG A 193 -10.35 -6.16 -17.02
C ARG A 193 -10.12 -6.15 -18.53
N LEU A 194 -9.94 -4.96 -19.12
CA LEU A 194 -9.74 -4.79 -20.56
C LEU A 194 -8.27 -4.92 -20.99
N GLY A 195 -7.34 -4.43 -20.17
CA GLY A 195 -5.91 -4.31 -20.45
C GLY A 195 -5.04 -5.31 -19.71
N GLY A 196 -5.64 -6.20 -18.92
CA GLY A 196 -4.94 -7.18 -18.09
C GLY A 196 -4.34 -6.60 -16.81
N PRO A 197 -3.55 -7.42 -16.09
CA PRO A 197 -2.93 -7.04 -14.83
C PRO A 197 -2.15 -5.73 -14.92
N VAL A 198 -2.19 -4.94 -13.84
CA VAL A 198 -1.53 -3.63 -13.78
C VAL A 198 -0.02 -3.73 -14.02
N HIS A 199 0.61 -4.85 -13.67
CA HIS A 199 2.07 -4.95 -13.72
C HIS A 199 2.68 -4.81 -15.12
N PHE A 200 1.93 -5.16 -16.17
CA PHE A 200 2.35 -4.94 -17.56
C PHE A 200 2.21 -3.49 -18.02
N ARG A 201 1.57 -2.65 -17.22
CA ARG A 201 1.19 -1.26 -17.55
C ARG A 201 1.84 -0.25 -16.61
N TRP A 202 2.78 -0.68 -15.77
CA TRP A 202 3.51 0.21 -14.88
C TRP A 202 4.43 1.16 -15.66
N MET A 203 4.51 2.40 -15.19
CA MET A 203 5.46 3.39 -15.70
C MET A 203 6.88 3.27 -15.10
N TYR A 204 7.08 2.44 -14.06
CA TYR A 204 8.39 2.29 -13.42
C TYR A 204 9.54 1.98 -14.38
N PRO A 205 9.44 1.02 -15.33
CA PRO A 205 10.55 0.71 -16.24
C PRO A 205 10.86 1.88 -17.17
N PHE A 206 9.80 2.51 -17.71
CA PHE A 206 9.92 3.64 -18.64
C PHE A 206 10.55 4.86 -17.97
N GLU A 207 10.09 5.24 -16.76
CA GLU A 207 10.67 6.36 -16.03
C GLU A 207 12.12 6.10 -15.61
N ARG A 208 12.43 4.86 -15.21
CA ARG A 208 13.80 4.47 -14.85
C ARG A 208 14.73 4.55 -16.07
N TYR A 209 14.29 4.07 -17.21
CA TYR A 209 15.04 4.16 -18.46
C TYR A 209 15.22 5.62 -18.91
N MET A 210 14.16 6.42 -18.86
CA MET A 210 14.22 7.85 -19.17
C MET A 210 15.19 8.61 -18.26
N LYS A 211 15.29 8.23 -16.97
CA LYS A 211 16.29 8.80 -16.07
C LYS A 211 17.72 8.50 -16.55
N THR A 212 17.99 7.30 -17.05
CA THR A 212 19.30 6.93 -17.63
C THR A 212 19.59 7.75 -18.87
N LEU A 213 18.65 7.82 -19.82
CA LEU A 213 18.80 8.62 -21.04
C LEU A 213 19.04 10.10 -20.72
N LYS A 214 18.33 10.66 -19.74
CA LYS A 214 18.53 12.03 -19.28
C LYS A 214 19.96 12.30 -18.80
N ALA A 215 20.66 11.32 -18.25
CA ALA A 215 22.05 11.47 -17.81
C ALA A 215 23.05 11.60 -18.97
N PHE A 216 22.68 11.10 -20.16
CA PHE A 216 23.48 11.24 -21.39
C PHE A 216 23.41 12.64 -21.99
N VAL A 217 22.35 13.41 -21.70
CA VAL A 217 22.21 14.77 -22.22
C VAL A 217 23.29 15.70 -21.64
N LYS A 218 24.34 15.97 -22.45
CA LYS A 218 25.39 16.96 -22.13
C LYS A 218 25.15 18.31 -22.79
N ASN A 219 24.45 18.34 -23.93
CA ASN A 219 24.09 19.54 -24.65
C ASN A 219 22.56 19.64 -24.82
N TYR A 220 21.95 20.61 -24.16
CA TYR A 220 20.50 20.84 -24.22
C TYR A 220 20.01 21.37 -25.57
N ALA A 221 20.89 21.85 -26.46
CA ALA A 221 20.51 22.27 -27.82
C ALA A 221 20.28 21.09 -28.78
N ARG A 222 20.78 19.90 -28.43
CA ARG A 222 20.70 18.65 -29.21
C ARG A 222 20.55 17.42 -28.30
N PRO A 223 19.51 17.35 -27.45
CA PRO A 223 19.39 16.30 -26.45
C PRO A 223 19.29 14.90 -27.07
N GLU A 224 18.60 14.75 -28.20
CA GLU A 224 18.44 13.47 -28.92
C GLU A 224 19.77 12.92 -29.41
N ALA A 225 20.63 13.79 -29.97
CA ALA A 225 21.97 13.41 -30.42
C ALA A 225 22.86 12.96 -29.25
N CYS A 226 22.83 13.70 -28.14
CA CYS A 226 23.57 13.30 -26.94
C CYS A 226 23.09 11.96 -26.37
N MET A 227 21.78 11.71 -26.36
CA MET A 227 21.23 10.43 -25.91
C MET A 227 21.66 9.28 -26.83
N ALA A 228 21.60 9.48 -28.14
CA ALA A 228 22.03 8.47 -29.12
C ALA A 228 23.52 8.15 -29.01
N GLU A 229 24.38 9.17 -28.88
CA GLU A 229 25.82 9.01 -28.70
C GLU A 229 26.16 8.28 -27.39
N GLY A 230 25.55 8.70 -26.28
CA GLY A 230 25.76 8.06 -24.97
C GLY A 230 25.27 6.61 -24.94
N TYR A 231 24.13 6.32 -25.58
CA TYR A 231 23.63 4.96 -25.74
C TYR A 231 24.58 4.11 -26.59
N LEU A 232 25.01 4.60 -27.75
CA LEU A 232 25.95 3.90 -28.63
C LEU A 232 27.27 3.60 -27.91
N ALA A 233 27.82 4.55 -27.16
CA ALA A 233 29.01 4.33 -26.35
C ALA A 233 28.81 3.22 -25.31
N GLY A 234 27.65 3.19 -24.65
CA GLY A 234 27.28 2.13 -23.71
C GLY A 234 27.20 0.75 -24.36
N GLU A 235 26.55 0.64 -25.52
CA GLU A 235 26.44 -0.59 -26.30
C GLU A 235 27.81 -1.08 -26.78
N CYS A 236 28.68 -0.19 -27.29
CA CYS A 236 30.04 -0.54 -27.68
C CYS A 236 30.85 -1.10 -26.50
N VAL A 237 30.71 -0.51 -25.30
CA VAL A 237 31.38 -1.02 -24.09
C VAL A 237 30.81 -2.38 -23.69
N ALA A 238 29.48 -2.54 -23.72
CA ALA A 238 28.82 -3.82 -23.40
C ALA A 238 29.26 -4.94 -24.37
N PHE A 239 29.29 -4.66 -25.67
CA PHE A 239 29.77 -5.59 -26.70
C PHE A 239 31.24 -5.98 -26.48
N CYS A 240 32.11 -5.01 -26.20
CA CYS A 240 33.51 -5.28 -25.87
C CYS A 240 33.64 -6.12 -24.59
N LEU A 241 32.80 -5.89 -23.58
CA LEU A 241 32.79 -6.67 -22.35
C LEU A 241 32.35 -8.11 -22.59
N GLU A 242 31.29 -8.35 -23.37
CA GLU A 242 30.83 -9.68 -23.75
C GLU A 242 31.92 -10.45 -24.49
N PHE A 243 32.59 -9.82 -25.46
CA PHE A 243 33.74 -10.43 -26.15
C PHE A 243 34.93 -10.73 -25.21
N LEU A 244 35.15 -9.89 -24.19
CA LEU A 244 36.22 -10.08 -23.22
C LEU A 244 35.89 -11.12 -22.14
N GLN A 245 34.62 -11.38 -21.84
CA GLN A 245 34.21 -12.44 -20.91
C GLN A 245 34.66 -13.82 -21.38
N ASP A 246 34.68 -14.07 -22.69
CA ASP A 246 35.18 -15.33 -23.27
C ASP A 246 36.71 -15.47 -23.15
N LEU A 247 37.43 -14.35 -23.03
CA LEU A 247 38.90 -14.29 -22.98
C LEU A 247 39.45 -14.17 -21.55
N VAL A 248 38.65 -13.66 -20.62
CA VAL A 248 39.03 -13.41 -19.24
C VAL A 248 37.91 -13.94 -18.34
N GLN A 249 38.22 -14.92 -17.49
CA GLN A 249 37.32 -15.35 -16.41
C GLN A 249 37.16 -14.23 -15.37
N VAL A 250 36.42 -13.19 -15.71
CA VAL A 250 35.98 -12.18 -14.77
C VAL A 250 34.76 -12.75 -14.06
N GLN A 251 34.87 -13.03 -12.76
CA GLN A 251 33.68 -13.29 -11.96
C GLN A 251 32.88 -12.00 -11.88
N GLU A 252 31.80 -11.92 -12.65
CA GLU A 252 30.85 -10.83 -12.49
C GLU A 252 30.26 -10.87 -11.09
N PRO A 253 30.17 -9.72 -10.39
CA PRO A 253 29.37 -9.66 -9.19
C PRO A 253 27.93 -9.96 -9.58
N VAL A 254 27.43 -11.14 -9.17
CA VAL A 254 26.03 -11.58 -9.34
C VAL A 254 25.10 -10.43 -8.98
N ASN A 255 24.13 -10.07 -9.84
CA ASN A 255 23.24 -8.98 -9.48
C ASN A 255 22.43 -9.37 -8.25
N ARG A 256 21.97 -8.35 -7.53
CA ARG A 256 21.29 -8.52 -6.24
C ARG A 256 20.09 -9.47 -6.36
N ASN A 257 20.16 -10.60 -5.66
CA ASN A 257 19.16 -11.68 -5.61
C ASN A 257 18.99 -12.53 -6.87
N GLU A 258 19.91 -12.49 -7.86
CA GLU A 258 19.86 -13.38 -9.03
C GLU A 258 20.19 -14.84 -8.72
N ASP A 259 20.75 -15.12 -7.54
CA ASP A 259 21.12 -16.45 -7.07
C ASP A 259 19.98 -17.22 -6.38
N ILE A 260 18.76 -16.65 -6.32
CA ILE A 260 17.64 -17.21 -5.55
C ILE A 260 16.47 -17.56 -6.46
N GLU A 261 16.11 -18.84 -6.53
CA GLU A 261 14.85 -19.27 -7.12
C GLU A 261 13.68 -18.74 -6.26
N ALA A 262 12.83 -17.91 -6.87
CA ALA A 262 11.65 -17.38 -6.21
C ALA A 262 10.63 -18.50 -5.96
N ASP A 263 10.57 -19.02 -4.73
CA ASP A 263 9.49 -19.89 -4.32
C ASP A 263 8.18 -19.09 -4.24
N ARG A 264 7.08 -19.68 -4.73
CA ARG A 264 5.79 -19.02 -5.04
C ARG A 264 5.10 -18.34 -3.84
N VAL A 265 5.64 -18.53 -2.64
CA VAL A 265 5.07 -18.09 -1.36
C VAL A 265 5.86 -16.94 -0.73
N VAL A 266 7.11 -16.70 -1.14
CA VAL A 266 8.00 -15.70 -0.52
C VAL A 266 8.07 -14.45 -1.39
N VAL A 267 7.80 -13.30 -0.78
CA VAL A 267 8.01 -11.97 -1.36
C VAL A 267 9.45 -11.86 -1.86
N GLU A 268 9.64 -11.46 -3.12
CA GLU A 268 10.97 -11.26 -3.74
C GLU A 268 11.95 -10.58 -2.77
N GLY A 269 13.06 -11.26 -2.47
CA GLY A 269 14.17 -10.69 -1.71
C GLY A 269 14.85 -11.62 -0.71
N ARG A 270 16.12 -11.32 -0.39
CA ARG A 270 16.84 -11.98 0.70
C ARG A 270 16.18 -11.66 2.05
N PRO A 271 16.09 -12.63 2.97
CA PRO A 271 15.79 -12.32 4.36
C PRO A 271 16.83 -11.35 4.91
N LEU A 272 16.37 -10.28 5.57
CA LEU A 272 17.25 -9.22 6.10
C LEU A 272 18.23 -9.70 7.18
N GLN A 273 17.98 -10.85 7.78
CA GLN A 273 18.77 -11.39 8.88
C GLN A 273 19.07 -12.85 8.63
N LYS A 274 20.25 -13.29 9.12
CA LYS A 274 20.56 -14.72 9.24
C LYS A 274 19.48 -15.34 10.11
N GLY A 275 18.82 -16.38 9.60
CA GLY A 275 17.73 -17.05 10.31
C GLY A 275 18.16 -17.40 11.73
N VAL A 276 17.46 -16.84 12.72
CA VAL A 276 17.67 -17.21 14.12
C VAL A 276 16.89 -18.51 14.33
N LYS A 277 17.60 -19.58 14.71
CA LYS A 277 16.92 -20.79 15.19
C LYS A 277 16.21 -20.44 16.48
N VAL A 278 14.90 -20.28 16.41
CA VAL A 278 14.03 -20.16 17.56
C VAL A 278 13.44 -21.55 17.82
N THR A 279 13.68 -22.09 19.00
CA THR A 279 12.97 -23.28 19.47
C THR A 279 11.61 -22.82 19.97
N LEU A 280 10.54 -23.17 19.26
CA LEU A 280 9.18 -22.92 19.72
C LEU A 280 8.96 -23.68 21.04
N SER A 281 8.39 -23.00 22.04
CA SER A 281 7.90 -23.69 23.24
C SER A 281 6.71 -24.59 22.85
N ASP A 282 6.38 -25.58 23.70
CA ASP A 282 5.20 -26.43 23.44
C ASP A 282 3.92 -25.58 23.32
N LYS A 283 3.81 -24.51 24.12
CA LYS A 283 2.72 -23.55 24.02
C LYS A 283 2.68 -22.83 22.67
N ASP A 284 3.84 -22.41 22.14
CA ASP A 284 3.89 -21.75 20.83
C ASP A 284 3.55 -22.72 19.69
N ARG A 285 3.95 -24.00 19.83
CA ARG A 285 3.59 -25.06 18.89
C ARG A 285 2.09 -25.33 18.90
N ASP A 286 1.47 -25.42 20.07
CA ASP A 286 0.03 -25.62 20.18
C ASP A 286 -0.74 -24.45 19.58
N ILE A 287 -0.31 -23.21 19.84
CA ILE A 287 -0.89 -22.01 19.23
C ILE A 287 -0.76 -22.05 17.70
N ALA A 288 0.43 -22.40 17.18
CA ALA A 288 0.68 -22.46 15.75
C ALA A 288 -0.15 -23.58 15.07
N HIS A 289 -0.17 -24.78 15.64
CA HIS A 289 -0.98 -25.89 15.13
C HIS A 289 -2.47 -25.57 15.16
N ARG A 290 -2.96 -25.02 16.28
CA ARG A 290 -4.37 -24.61 16.41
C ARG A 290 -4.73 -23.53 15.40
N TYR A 291 -3.84 -22.56 15.17
CA TYR A 291 -4.03 -21.54 14.14
C TYR A 291 -4.15 -22.17 12.74
N VAL A 292 -3.27 -23.10 12.38
CA VAL A 292 -3.33 -23.79 11.09
C VAL A 292 -4.62 -24.61 10.96
N LEU A 293 -4.98 -25.40 11.97
CA LEU A 293 -6.18 -26.22 11.95
C LEU A 293 -7.45 -25.38 11.83
N MET A 294 -7.55 -24.24 12.52
CA MET A 294 -8.74 -23.38 12.49
C MET A 294 -8.84 -22.50 11.25
N ASN A 295 -7.78 -22.39 10.43
CA ASN A 295 -7.76 -21.50 9.26
C ASN A 295 -7.51 -22.26 7.94
N MET A 296 -7.51 -23.59 7.96
CA MET A 296 -7.43 -24.41 6.74
C MET A 296 -8.84 -24.81 6.28
N ALA A 297 -9.18 -24.50 5.04
CA ALA A 297 -10.48 -24.85 4.45
C ALA A 297 -10.80 -26.35 4.47
N SER A 298 -9.79 -27.22 4.49
CA SER A 298 -9.99 -28.67 4.63
C SER A 298 -10.47 -29.10 6.01
N MET A 299 -10.32 -28.24 7.02
CA MET A 299 -10.73 -28.49 8.40
C MET A 299 -12.13 -27.96 8.71
N ASP A 300 -12.69 -27.07 7.88
CA ASP A 300 -14.03 -26.48 8.05
C ASP A 300 -15.11 -27.53 8.35
N PRO A 301 -15.18 -28.69 7.65
CA PRO A 301 -16.21 -29.70 7.94
C PRO A 301 -16.09 -30.29 9.36
N TYR A 302 -14.86 -30.44 9.87
CA TYR A 302 -14.63 -31.00 11.20
C TYR A 302 -14.91 -29.98 12.30
N VAL A 303 -14.66 -28.70 12.02
CA VAL A 303 -15.05 -27.59 12.91
C VAL A 303 -16.57 -27.55 13.03
N GLU A 304 -17.29 -27.60 11.91
CA GLU A 304 -18.75 -27.64 11.89
C GLU A 304 -19.30 -28.86 12.65
N MET A 305 -18.79 -30.07 12.37
CA MET A 305 -19.20 -31.28 13.08
C MET A 305 -19.01 -31.17 14.60
N HIS A 306 -17.89 -30.62 15.06
CA HIS A 306 -17.64 -30.48 16.49
C HIS A 306 -18.54 -29.41 17.13
N LEU A 307 -18.81 -28.31 16.43
CA LEU A 307 -19.76 -27.29 16.89
C LEU A 307 -21.18 -27.86 17.00
N GLU A 308 -21.62 -28.65 16.01
CA GLU A 308 -22.91 -29.36 16.03
C GLU A 308 -23.02 -30.34 17.20
N GLU A 309 -21.96 -31.11 17.46
CA GLU A 309 -21.89 -32.02 18.61
C GLU A 309 -21.99 -31.27 19.94
N LEU A 310 -21.29 -30.15 20.10
CA LEU A 310 -21.35 -29.31 21.30
C LEU A 310 -22.74 -28.71 21.52
N GLN A 311 -23.42 -28.31 20.45
CA GLN A 311 -24.81 -27.82 20.52
C GLN A 311 -25.80 -28.94 20.87
N ALA A 312 -25.56 -30.16 20.41
CA ALA A 312 -26.38 -31.33 20.74
C ALA A 312 -26.19 -31.79 22.19
N ASN A 313 -24.97 -31.71 22.72
CA ASN A 313 -24.63 -32.19 24.06
C ASN A 313 -24.88 -31.15 25.17
N ASP A 314 -24.79 -29.85 24.89
CA ASP A 314 -25.08 -28.78 25.85
C ASP A 314 -26.05 -27.74 25.28
N ALA A 315 -27.27 -27.71 25.83
CA ALA A 315 -28.31 -26.75 25.44
C ALA A 315 -27.92 -25.27 25.66
N ARG A 316 -26.88 -25.00 26.47
CA ARG A 316 -26.32 -23.64 26.65
C ARG A 316 -25.47 -23.23 25.45
N CYS A 317 -24.76 -24.17 24.82
CA CYS A 317 -23.97 -23.94 23.62
C CYS A 317 -24.86 -23.61 22.41
N ALA A 318 -26.06 -24.20 22.33
CA ALA A 318 -27.04 -23.85 21.30
C ALA A 318 -27.62 -22.43 21.43
N ARG A 319 -27.56 -21.81 22.63
CA ARG A 319 -28.15 -20.49 22.91
C ARG A 319 -27.12 -19.38 23.02
N ASN A 320 -25.83 -19.72 23.18
CA ASN A 320 -24.76 -18.76 23.41
C ASN A 320 -23.56 -19.11 22.53
N GLU A 321 -23.44 -18.39 21.42
CA GLU A 321 -22.37 -18.55 20.43
C GLU A 321 -20.97 -18.30 21.03
N THR A 322 -20.83 -17.35 21.97
CA THR A 322 -19.55 -17.09 22.63
C THR A 322 -19.13 -18.26 23.52
N LEU A 323 -20.09 -18.89 24.19
CA LEU A 323 -19.84 -20.07 25.01
C LEU A 323 -19.50 -21.29 24.13
N LEU A 324 -20.23 -21.48 23.03
CA LEU A 324 -19.98 -22.54 22.06
C LEU A 324 -18.55 -22.48 21.50
N TRP A 325 -18.14 -21.31 21.01
CA TRP A 325 -16.78 -21.13 20.51
C TRP A 325 -15.73 -21.29 21.59
N LYS A 326 -16.01 -20.86 22.82
CA LYS A 326 -15.11 -21.09 23.95
C LYS A 326 -14.87 -22.59 24.18
N HIS A 327 -15.94 -23.39 24.26
CA HIS A 327 -15.85 -24.85 24.42
C HIS A 327 -15.16 -25.54 23.23
N HIS A 328 -15.41 -25.09 22.02
CA HIS A 328 -14.74 -25.61 20.82
C HIS A 328 -13.23 -25.33 20.83
N THR A 329 -12.82 -24.20 21.43
CA THR A 329 -11.41 -23.79 21.49
C THR A 329 -10.66 -24.24 22.73
N GLU A 330 -11.29 -24.86 23.72
CA GLU A 330 -10.62 -25.36 24.93
C GLU A 330 -9.97 -26.73 24.67
#